data_AF-A0A409VLC6-F1
#
_entry.id   AF-A0A409VLC6-F1
#
_cell.length_a   1.000
_cell.length_b   1.000
_cell.length_c   1.000
_cell.angle_alpha   90.00
_cell.angle_beta   90.00
_cell.angle_gamma   90.00
#
_symmetry.space_group_name_H-M   'P 1'
#
loop_
_entity.id
_entity.type
_entity.pdbx_description
1 polymer ?
#
loop_
_entity_poly.entity_id
_entity_poly.type
_entity_poly.pdbx_seq_one_letter_code
_entity_poly.pdbx_strand_id
1 'polypeptide(L)'
;MSNIKHLLGLQPHSPRLTEFLFSISQPVVPEVKSYPDAVYFNYFSLGLSILFSPKGGYKPTTGLNLSDLKNDSLVLDSIYIYNVPKQTENRTKGTSSYAAEMAFSTFPISPLILTIETVAHDKDGKEISRPPNLKVHRDTTGKDFVQALGEPDRKGGGTGPSSGSIGIWYRNTLVSIDILSYPPPAMSVPSDFNVLDISGKFLMNKTLSDQRTDTILQLQGVGWLKRKAISIGSVTLAIKHYKDADSVEHIDIEQTLTGGIPGTTEIRTLWWKERESEDHLFGHVIGKSRRVKAEELDVPFLQAPWTEDTLQQGLIQSYVESDTPKSGNTWIANQTWGIEEIGGERRYVRHVKFTGPKAEDIEAKLVYDYRSFYSSNYDESYSFLNSNSWSFITVYLLSILTYT
;
A
#
# COMPACT_ATOMS: atom_id res chain seq x y z
N MET A 1 30.28 12.36 15.30
CA MET A 1 29.58 12.03 14.03
C MET A 1 28.74 13.23 13.65
N SER A 2 28.86 13.70 12.41
CA SER A 2 27.98 14.75 11.88
C SER A 2 26.54 14.28 11.92
N ASN A 3 25.64 15.11 12.44
CA ASN A 3 24.21 14.80 12.46
C ASN A 3 23.73 14.62 11.01
N ILE A 4 23.13 13.46 10.71
CA ILE A 4 22.68 13.11 9.36
C ILE A 4 21.70 14.13 8.77
N LYS A 5 20.94 14.84 9.62
CA LYS A 5 20.07 15.95 9.22
C LYS A 5 20.82 17.09 8.53
N HIS A 6 22.08 17.34 8.92
CA HIS A 6 22.89 18.43 8.37
C HIS A 6 23.42 18.14 6.96
N LEU A 7 23.16 16.94 6.43
CA LEU A 7 23.52 16.60 5.06
C LEU A 7 22.47 17.07 4.05
N LEU A 8 21.23 17.28 4.49
CA LEU A 8 20.16 17.77 3.63
C LEU A 8 20.51 19.15 3.08
N GLY A 9 20.20 19.39 1.81
CA GLY A 9 20.60 20.61 1.13
C GLY A 9 21.99 20.57 0.49
N LEU A 10 22.80 19.53 0.73
CA LEU A 10 24.14 19.44 0.14
C LEU A 10 24.12 18.94 -1.31
N GLN A 11 25.11 19.35 -2.10
CA GLN A 11 25.35 18.80 -3.43
C GLN A 11 26.07 17.45 -3.37
N PRO A 12 25.99 16.61 -4.42
CA PRO A 12 26.63 15.29 -4.44
C PRO A 12 28.14 15.31 -4.14
N HIS A 13 28.86 16.35 -4.57
CA HIS A 13 30.31 16.49 -4.34
C HIS A 13 30.66 17.24 -3.05
N SER A 14 29.71 17.47 -2.14
CA SER A 14 29.99 18.17 -0.89
C SER A 14 31.02 17.41 -0.04
N PRO A 15 32.11 18.06 0.42
CA PRO A 15 33.08 17.41 1.30
C PRO A 15 32.46 16.81 2.56
N ARG A 16 31.41 17.45 3.10
CA ARG A 16 30.68 16.96 4.28
C ARG A 16 29.92 15.66 4.02
N LEU A 17 29.33 15.52 2.83
CA LEU A 17 28.66 14.28 2.42
C LEU A 17 29.69 13.17 2.25
N THR A 18 30.80 13.48 1.61
CA THR A 18 31.94 12.56 1.44
C THR A 18 32.50 12.10 2.78
N GLU A 19 32.78 13.01 3.72
CA GLU A 19 33.23 12.70 5.08
C GLU A 19 32.24 11.81 5.83
N PHE A 20 30.93 12.05 5.69
CA PHE A 20 29.91 11.20 6.27
C PHE A 20 29.96 9.77 5.72
N LEU A 21 30.04 9.61 4.40
CA LEU A 21 30.15 8.29 3.76
C LEU A 21 31.43 7.56 4.21
N PHE A 22 32.57 8.28 4.29
CA PHE A 22 33.83 7.75 4.82
C PHE A 22 33.75 7.34 6.30
N SER A 23 32.90 8.01 7.09
CA SER A 23 32.70 7.65 8.50
C SER A 23 31.90 6.34 8.68
N ILE A 24 31.19 5.91 7.63
CA ILE A 24 30.39 4.69 7.62
C ILE A 24 31.24 3.50 7.12
N SER A 25 32.04 3.70 6.07
CA SER A 25 32.86 2.66 5.46
C SER A 25 33.98 3.25 4.59
N GLN A 26 34.86 2.38 4.08
CA GLN A 26 35.78 2.69 2.99
C GLN A 26 35.02 3.27 1.77
N PRO A 27 35.70 4.00 0.85
CA PRO A 27 35.01 4.67 -0.24
C PRO A 27 34.24 3.68 -1.10
N VAL A 28 32.91 3.85 -1.15
CA VAL A 28 31.98 3.04 -1.96
C VAL A 28 31.44 3.93 -3.07
N VAL A 29 31.44 3.41 -4.30
CA VAL A 29 30.80 4.07 -5.44
C VAL A 29 29.31 3.72 -5.44
N PRO A 30 28.40 4.70 -5.52
CA PRO A 30 26.97 4.41 -5.57
C PRO A 30 26.56 3.88 -6.94
N GLU A 31 25.52 3.06 -6.99
CA GLU A 31 24.74 2.86 -8.22
C GLU A 31 23.81 4.07 -8.41
N VAL A 32 23.93 4.73 -9.55
CA VAL A 32 23.11 5.89 -9.90
C VAL A 32 21.84 5.44 -10.62
N LYS A 33 20.68 5.88 -10.13
CA LYS A 33 19.41 5.82 -10.86
C LYS A 33 18.86 7.23 -11.05
N SER A 34 18.88 7.71 -12.28
CA SER A 34 18.38 9.04 -12.63
C SER A 34 16.96 8.99 -13.21
N TYR A 35 16.19 10.02 -12.90
CA TYR A 35 14.86 10.31 -13.42
C TYR A 35 14.74 11.84 -13.63
N PRO A 36 13.78 12.33 -14.42
CA PRO A 36 13.59 13.77 -14.65
C PRO A 36 13.36 14.60 -13.38
N ASP A 37 12.85 13.98 -12.32
CA ASP A 37 12.46 14.59 -11.06
C ASP A 37 13.28 14.12 -9.84
N ALA A 38 14.13 13.10 -9.99
CA ALA A 38 14.93 12.55 -8.88
C ALA A 38 16.20 11.83 -9.36
N VAL A 39 17.26 11.89 -8.58
CA VAL A 39 18.49 11.11 -8.81
C VAL A 39 18.88 10.37 -7.54
N TYR A 40 18.94 9.04 -7.60
CA TYR A 40 19.29 8.18 -6.48
C TYR A 40 20.74 7.75 -6.56
N PHE A 41 21.45 7.87 -5.44
CA PHE A 41 22.75 7.27 -5.20
C PHE A 41 22.54 6.11 -4.23
N ASN A 42 22.54 4.89 -4.75
CA ASN A 42 22.30 3.67 -3.98
C ASN A 42 23.62 3.06 -3.54
N TYR A 43 23.90 3.08 -2.24
CA TYR A 43 25.02 2.41 -1.59
C TYR A 43 24.54 1.09 -1.00
N PHE A 44 24.30 0.10 -1.86
CA PHE A 44 23.74 -1.20 -1.48
C PHE A 44 24.48 -1.86 -0.32
N SER A 45 25.81 -1.95 -0.40
CA SER A 45 26.64 -2.55 0.66
C SER A 45 26.60 -1.82 2.00
N LEU A 46 26.15 -0.56 2.01
CA LEU A 46 26.02 0.24 3.22
C LEU A 46 24.60 0.27 3.77
N GLY A 47 23.62 -0.30 3.07
CA GLY A 47 22.22 -0.16 3.46
C GLY A 47 21.74 1.30 3.41
N LEU A 48 22.21 2.06 2.42
CA LEU A 48 21.98 3.50 2.35
C LEU A 48 21.59 3.90 0.92
N SER A 49 20.48 4.61 0.76
CA SER A 49 20.15 5.31 -0.49
C SER A 49 19.97 6.80 -0.22
N ILE A 50 20.45 7.62 -1.14
CA ILE A 50 20.47 9.07 -1.03
C ILE A 50 19.80 9.64 -2.28
N LEU A 51 18.76 10.44 -2.12
CA LEU A 51 17.99 11.03 -3.22
C LEU A 51 18.31 12.51 -3.35
N PHE A 52 18.69 12.90 -4.55
CA PHE A 52 18.88 14.28 -4.94
C PHE A 52 17.72 14.78 -5.79
N SER A 53 17.18 15.93 -5.43
CA SER A 53 16.19 16.67 -6.21
C SER A 53 16.90 17.57 -7.25
N PRO A 54 16.53 17.51 -8.54
CA PRO A 54 17.01 18.46 -9.54
C PRO A 54 16.54 19.90 -9.27
N LYS A 55 17.42 20.87 -9.50
CA LYS A 55 17.18 22.31 -9.35
C LYS A 55 17.59 23.09 -10.60
N GLY A 56 17.22 24.36 -10.68
CA GLY A 56 17.62 25.25 -11.78
C GLY A 56 17.11 24.82 -13.16
N GLY A 57 15.99 24.10 -13.23
CA GLY A 57 15.43 23.59 -14.48
C GLY A 57 16.12 22.35 -15.05
N TYR A 58 17.11 21.79 -14.34
CA TYR A 58 17.73 20.53 -14.73
C TYR A 58 16.71 19.38 -14.71
N LYS A 59 16.65 18.62 -15.80
CA LYS A 59 15.81 17.42 -15.95
C LYS A 59 16.71 16.26 -16.41
N PRO A 60 17.28 15.48 -15.49
CA PRO A 60 18.11 14.33 -15.83
C PRO A 60 17.32 13.34 -16.71
N THR A 61 17.96 12.77 -17.74
CA THR A 61 17.39 11.65 -18.49
C THR A 61 17.53 10.37 -17.67
N THR A 62 16.68 9.38 -17.94
CA THR A 62 16.78 8.06 -17.30
C THR A 62 18.05 7.33 -17.73
N GLY A 63 18.76 6.72 -16.77
CA GLY A 63 19.92 5.86 -17.03
C GLY A 63 21.27 6.59 -17.17
N LEU A 64 21.41 7.80 -16.63
CA LEU A 64 22.69 8.52 -16.58
C LEU A 64 23.65 7.88 -15.58
N ASN A 65 24.94 7.91 -15.90
CA ASN A 65 26.00 7.53 -14.96
C ASN A 65 26.41 8.72 -14.09
N LEU A 66 27.16 8.45 -13.03
CA LEU A 66 27.66 9.47 -12.09
C LEU A 66 28.42 10.62 -12.78
N SER A 67 29.22 10.30 -13.81
CA SER A 67 30.00 11.27 -14.59
C SER A 67 29.14 12.21 -15.43
N ASP A 68 27.92 11.80 -15.77
CA ASP A 68 27.05 12.51 -16.71
C ASP A 68 26.11 13.48 -15.98
N LEU A 69 26.10 13.45 -14.65
CA LEU A 69 25.24 14.27 -13.81
C LEU A 69 25.77 15.70 -13.67
N LYS A 70 24.86 16.67 -13.75
CA LYS A 70 25.13 18.06 -13.39
C LYS A 70 25.03 18.23 -11.87
N ASN A 71 26.09 17.85 -11.16
CA ASN A 71 26.11 17.81 -9.69
C ASN A 71 25.72 19.15 -9.04
N ASP A 72 26.09 20.29 -9.63
CA ASP A 72 25.74 21.61 -9.10
C ASP A 72 24.24 21.92 -9.20
N SER A 73 23.51 21.19 -10.04
CA SER A 73 22.06 21.28 -10.23
C SER A 73 21.29 20.23 -9.43
N LEU A 74 21.94 19.54 -8.49
CA LEU A 74 21.34 18.52 -7.64
C LEU A 74 21.47 18.94 -6.17
N VAL A 75 20.40 18.74 -5.40
CA VAL A 75 20.40 19.00 -3.96
C VAL A 75 19.92 17.79 -3.20
N LEU A 76 20.64 17.43 -2.13
CA LEU A 76 20.26 16.31 -1.28
C LEU A 76 18.92 16.61 -0.61
N ASP A 77 17.93 15.79 -0.94
CA ASP A 77 16.56 15.98 -0.54
C ASP A 77 16.14 14.95 0.51
N SER A 78 16.51 13.69 0.29
CA SER A 78 16.10 12.57 1.14
C SER A 78 17.23 11.57 1.37
N ILE A 79 17.25 10.97 2.55
CA ILE A 79 18.21 9.91 2.94
C ILE A 79 17.40 8.71 3.44
N TYR A 80 17.61 7.55 2.83
CA TYR A 80 16.96 6.28 3.13
C TYR A 80 17.96 5.33 3.77
N ILE A 81 17.57 4.73 4.89
CA ILE A 81 18.41 3.80 5.66
C ILE A 81 17.71 2.44 5.69
N TYR A 82 18.39 1.43 5.20
CA TYR A 82 17.88 0.07 5.12
C TYR A 82 18.42 -0.77 6.28
N ASN A 83 17.52 -1.53 6.90
CA ASN A 83 17.86 -2.44 7.97
C ASN A 83 17.40 -3.84 7.59
N VAL A 84 18.31 -4.62 6.98
CA VAL A 84 18.00 -6.00 6.62
C VAL A 84 18.04 -6.88 7.87
N PRO A 85 16.94 -7.56 8.19
CA PRO A 85 16.88 -8.50 9.31
C PRO A 85 17.77 -9.72 9.05
N LYS A 86 18.27 -10.36 10.11
CA LYS A 86 18.95 -11.67 9.97
C LYS A 86 18.01 -12.64 9.28
N GLN A 87 18.47 -13.30 8.22
CA GLN A 87 17.71 -14.34 7.54
C GLN A 87 17.26 -15.37 8.58
N THR A 88 15.95 -15.49 8.77
CA THR A 88 15.36 -16.69 9.34
C THR A 88 15.36 -17.72 8.23
N GLU A 89 15.98 -18.88 8.49
CA GLU A 89 16.01 -20.00 7.56
C GLU A 89 14.57 -20.30 7.11
N ASN A 90 14.37 -20.44 5.79
CA ASN A 90 13.10 -20.64 5.08
C ASN A 90 12.29 -19.38 4.74
N ARG A 91 12.73 -18.62 3.73
CA ARG A 91 11.83 -17.74 2.95
C ARG A 91 12.12 -17.84 1.45
N THR A 92 11.08 -18.13 0.68
CA THR A 92 11.10 -18.36 -0.77
C THR A 92 11.38 -17.05 -1.52
N LYS A 93 12.29 -17.11 -2.50
CA LYS A 93 12.70 -15.97 -3.35
C LYS A 93 11.53 -15.39 -4.15
N GLY A 94 11.26 -14.07 -4.08
CA GLY A 94 10.26 -13.45 -4.97
C GLY A 94 10.28 -11.90 -5.09
N THR A 95 10.16 -11.42 -6.34
CA THR A 95 9.86 -10.04 -6.86
C THR A 95 10.95 -8.96 -6.87
N SER A 96 10.83 -7.97 -7.78
CA SER A 96 11.89 -7.00 -8.15
C SER A 96 12.12 -5.85 -7.14
N SER A 97 11.10 -5.41 -6.39
CA SER A 97 11.29 -4.49 -5.26
C SER A 97 11.96 -5.21 -4.09
N TYR A 98 11.55 -6.46 -3.81
CA TYR A 98 12.24 -7.35 -2.88
C TYR A 98 13.67 -7.65 -3.34
N ALA A 99 13.92 -7.80 -4.64
CA ALA A 99 15.28 -7.96 -5.17
C ALA A 99 16.14 -6.70 -4.97
N ALA A 100 15.56 -5.50 -5.16
CA ALA A 100 16.26 -4.23 -4.91
C ALA A 100 16.49 -3.99 -3.41
N GLU A 101 15.53 -4.36 -2.54
CA GLU A 101 15.64 -4.27 -1.08
C GLU A 101 16.58 -5.34 -0.50
N MET A 102 16.60 -6.55 -1.07
CA MET A 102 17.59 -7.59 -0.78
C MET A 102 19.00 -7.21 -1.25
N ALA A 103 19.13 -6.30 -2.20
CA ALA A 103 20.44 -5.81 -2.63
C ALA A 103 21.08 -4.94 -1.54
N PHE A 104 20.28 -4.23 -0.74
CA PHE A 104 20.79 -3.43 0.37
C PHE A 104 21.24 -4.33 1.53
N SER A 105 22.38 -4.00 2.14
CA SER A 105 22.84 -4.57 3.40
C SER A 105 22.18 -3.85 4.59
N THR A 106 22.36 -4.36 5.80
CA THR A 106 21.98 -3.64 7.02
C THR A 106 22.89 -2.43 7.21
N PHE A 107 22.31 -1.25 7.45
CA PHE A 107 23.07 -0.06 7.80
C PHE A 107 24.00 -0.34 9.01
N PRO A 108 25.31 -0.05 8.91
CA PRO A 108 26.28 -0.55 9.87
C PRO A 108 26.27 0.19 11.21
N ILE A 109 25.70 1.41 11.27
CA ILE A 109 25.64 2.21 12.50
C ILE A 109 24.36 1.87 13.28
N SER A 110 24.52 1.38 14.51
CA SER A 110 23.41 1.15 15.45
C SER A 110 23.86 1.38 16.91
N PRO A 111 23.10 2.15 17.72
CA PRO A 111 21.94 2.94 17.32
C PRO A 111 22.34 4.16 16.48
N LEU A 112 21.52 4.51 15.49
CA LEU A 112 21.56 5.83 14.87
C LEU A 112 20.90 6.82 15.84
N ILE A 113 21.63 7.85 16.25
CA ILE A 113 21.10 8.86 17.17
C ILE A 113 20.57 10.04 16.36
N LEU A 114 19.26 10.26 16.42
CA LEU A 114 18.60 11.43 15.85
C LEU A 114 18.44 12.49 16.94
N THR A 115 18.97 13.68 16.72
CA THR A 115 18.66 14.84 17.56
C THR A 115 17.31 15.41 17.16
N ILE A 116 16.42 15.57 18.13
CA ILE A 116 15.04 16.04 17.95
C ILE A 116 14.88 17.35 18.70
N GLU A 117 14.09 18.28 18.15
CA GLU A 117 13.68 19.47 18.89
C GLU A 117 12.77 19.05 20.06
N THR A 118 13.14 19.45 21.28
CA THR A 118 12.45 19.04 22.51
C THR A 118 11.04 19.62 22.63
N VAL A 119 10.69 20.56 21.76
CA VAL A 119 9.43 21.27 21.75
C VAL A 119 8.86 21.24 20.35
N ALA A 120 7.61 20.83 20.24
CA ALA A 120 6.83 20.89 19.02
C ALA A 120 5.44 21.45 19.30
N HIS A 121 4.65 21.63 18.26
CA HIS A 121 3.27 22.08 18.39
C HIS A 121 2.37 21.09 17.66
N ASP A 122 1.24 20.72 18.27
CA ASP A 122 0.22 19.94 17.57
C ASP A 122 -0.55 20.79 16.56
N LYS A 123 -1.49 20.15 15.85
CA LYS A 123 -2.40 20.78 14.88
C LYS A 123 -3.23 21.92 15.47
N ASP A 124 -3.44 21.92 16.78
CA ASP A 124 -4.22 22.92 17.50
C ASP A 124 -3.30 24.01 18.10
N GLY A 125 -2.00 23.98 17.78
CA GLY A 125 -1.00 24.94 18.23
C GLY A 125 -0.54 24.72 19.66
N LYS A 126 -0.88 23.59 20.30
CA LYS A 126 -0.48 23.29 21.67
C LYS A 126 0.91 22.69 21.69
N GLU A 127 1.72 23.15 22.65
CA GLU A 127 3.07 22.68 22.85
C GLU A 127 3.10 21.19 23.26
N ILE A 128 3.87 20.38 22.52
CA ILE A 128 4.17 18.98 22.84
C ILE A 128 5.66 18.88 23.17
N SER A 129 5.96 18.34 24.35
CA SER A 129 7.33 17.99 24.73
C SER A 129 7.78 16.70 24.05
N ARG A 130 9.02 16.68 23.57
CA ARG A 130 9.67 15.55 22.91
C ARG A 130 11.02 15.23 23.56
N PRO A 131 11.50 13.98 23.50
CA PRO A 131 12.86 13.66 23.91
C PRO A 131 13.89 14.43 23.06
N PRO A 132 15.03 14.86 23.62
CA PRO A 132 16.06 15.58 22.88
C PRO A 132 16.76 14.70 21.82
N ASN A 133 16.70 13.37 21.99
CA ASN A 133 17.27 12.42 21.06
C ASN A 133 16.38 11.17 20.95
N LEU A 134 16.30 10.59 19.74
CA LEU A 134 15.76 9.25 19.49
C LEU A 134 16.90 8.33 19.07
N LYS A 135 17.04 7.22 19.79
CA LYS A 135 17.97 6.14 19.44
C LYS A 135 17.26 5.16 18.53
N VAL A 136 17.68 5.11 17.28
CA VAL A 136 17.16 4.21 16.27
C VAL A 136 18.01 2.94 16.25
N HIS A 137 17.45 1.88 16.80
CA HIS A 137 17.98 0.52 16.78
C HIS A 137 17.41 -0.28 15.61
N ARG A 138 17.92 -1.51 15.41
CA ARG A 138 17.47 -2.40 14.34
C ARG A 138 16.06 -2.96 14.56
N ASP A 139 15.57 -2.92 15.78
CA ASP A 139 14.24 -3.36 16.19
C ASP A 139 13.30 -2.18 16.45
N THR A 140 13.77 -0.95 16.24
CA THR A 140 12.92 0.24 16.31
C THR A 140 11.80 0.13 15.28
N THR A 141 10.59 0.46 15.70
CA THR A 141 9.36 0.37 14.93
C THR A 141 8.81 1.76 14.65
N GLY A 142 7.86 1.89 13.71
CA GLY A 142 7.15 3.16 13.48
C GLY A 142 6.46 3.71 14.75
N LYS A 143 6.04 2.83 15.68
CA LYS A 143 5.45 3.25 16.96
C LYS A 143 6.44 4.04 17.81
N ASP A 144 7.71 3.62 17.84
CA ASP A 144 8.76 4.28 18.61
C ASP A 144 9.05 5.69 18.06
N PHE A 145 8.96 5.86 16.73
CA PHE A 145 9.03 7.20 16.11
C PHE A 145 7.84 8.05 16.50
N VAL A 146 6.61 7.52 16.41
CA VAL A 146 5.40 8.30 16.77
C VAL A 146 5.43 8.69 18.24
N GLN A 147 5.93 7.83 19.14
CA GLN A 147 6.09 8.17 20.55
C GLN A 147 7.12 9.29 20.77
N ALA A 148 8.22 9.30 20.01
CA ALA A 148 9.26 10.32 20.16
C ALA A 148 8.98 11.62 19.39
N LEU A 149 8.33 11.54 18.24
CA LEU A 149 8.11 12.65 17.31
C LEU A 149 6.67 13.15 17.28
N GLY A 150 5.73 12.44 17.91
CA GLY A 150 4.31 12.71 17.75
C GLY A 150 3.76 12.20 16.42
N GLU A 151 2.44 12.31 16.26
CA GLU A 151 1.74 11.90 15.04
C GLU A 151 2.09 12.86 13.88
N PRO A 152 2.48 12.35 12.71
CA PRO A 152 2.77 13.21 11.57
C PRO A 152 1.50 13.85 11.02
N ASP A 153 1.60 15.13 10.64
CA ASP A 153 0.50 15.89 10.02
C ASP A 153 0.02 15.28 8.70
N ARG A 154 0.88 14.49 8.06
CA ARG A 154 0.60 13.75 6.83
C ARG A 154 1.06 12.30 6.96
N LYS A 155 0.13 11.37 6.78
CA LYS A 155 0.39 9.92 6.71
C LYS A 155 0.28 9.45 5.27
N GLY A 156 1.37 8.95 4.70
CA GLY A 156 1.44 8.42 3.32
C GLY A 156 2.54 9.04 2.47
N GLY A 157 3.11 8.23 1.59
CA GLY A 157 4.20 8.61 0.67
C GLY A 157 3.78 9.74 -0.28
N GLY A 158 4.52 10.84 -0.24
CA GLY A 158 4.33 11.99 -1.12
C GLY A 158 5.66 12.42 -1.75
N THR A 159 5.59 12.79 -3.03
CA THR A 159 6.60 13.48 -3.86
C THR A 159 7.90 12.74 -4.22
N GLY A 160 7.94 11.41 -4.13
CA GLY A 160 8.97 10.56 -4.78
C GLY A 160 8.31 9.36 -5.47
N PRO A 161 8.97 8.69 -6.43
CA PRO A 161 8.35 7.70 -7.32
C PRO A 161 7.72 6.56 -6.51
N SER A 162 6.38 6.51 -6.52
CA SER A 162 5.46 5.36 -6.58
C SER A 162 5.80 4.03 -5.86
N SER A 163 6.76 3.99 -4.94
CA SER A 163 7.33 2.74 -4.38
C SER A 163 6.97 2.50 -2.92
N GLY A 164 5.91 3.13 -2.41
CA GLY A 164 5.21 2.63 -1.23
C GLY A 164 5.99 2.63 0.09
N SER A 165 6.91 3.58 0.30
CA SER A 165 7.49 3.83 1.62
C SER A 165 6.54 4.63 2.53
N ILE A 166 6.54 4.29 3.82
CA ILE A 166 5.90 5.11 4.87
C ILE A 166 6.91 6.19 5.23
N GLY A 167 6.92 7.29 4.47
CA GLY A 167 7.69 8.48 4.85
C GLY A 167 7.13 9.07 6.15
N ILE A 168 7.93 9.10 7.21
CA ILE A 168 7.65 9.91 8.40
C ILE A 168 8.17 11.32 8.11
N TRP A 169 7.27 12.30 8.07
CA TRP A 169 7.59 13.69 7.74
C TRP A 169 7.92 14.49 9.00
N TYR A 170 9.05 15.19 9.01
CA TYR A 170 9.36 16.22 10.00
C TYR A 170 9.26 17.61 9.34
N ARG A 171 8.66 18.58 10.02
CA ARG A 171 8.44 19.99 9.56
C ARG A 171 9.44 20.45 8.49
N ASN A 172 8.94 20.62 7.25
CA ASN A 172 9.65 21.10 6.05
C ASN A 172 11.03 20.47 5.77
N THR A 173 11.33 19.31 6.34
CA THR A 173 12.63 18.63 6.25
C THR A 173 12.42 17.13 6.06
N LEU A 174 12.74 16.62 4.86
CA LEU A 174 12.60 15.20 4.53
C LEU A 174 13.76 14.40 5.14
N VAL A 175 13.55 13.87 6.34
CA VAL A 175 14.35 12.74 6.85
C VAL A 175 13.47 11.50 6.70
N SER A 176 13.51 10.88 5.50
CA SER A 176 12.78 9.63 5.23
C SER A 176 13.54 8.44 5.81
N ILE A 177 13.44 8.23 7.12
CA ILE A 177 13.92 6.97 7.70
C ILE A 177 12.87 5.90 7.39
N ASP A 178 13.10 5.15 6.32
CA ASP A 178 12.41 3.90 6.06
C ASP A 178 12.84 2.85 7.09
N ILE A 179 12.27 2.95 8.28
CA ILE A 179 12.14 1.77 9.11
C ILE A 179 11.04 0.96 8.45
N LEU A 180 11.44 0.05 7.58
CA LEU A 180 10.63 -1.10 7.24
C LEU A 180 10.45 -1.91 8.53
N SER A 181 9.58 -1.43 9.43
CA SER A 181 8.75 -2.35 10.17
C SER A 181 8.05 -3.09 9.06
N TYR A 182 8.49 -4.33 8.85
CA TYR A 182 7.96 -5.27 7.87
C TYR A 182 6.48 -5.00 7.62
N PRO A 183 5.95 -5.23 6.40
CA PRO A 183 4.52 -5.52 6.33
C PRO A 183 4.28 -6.57 7.43
N PRO A 184 3.37 -6.31 8.39
CA PRO A 184 3.10 -7.28 9.44
C PRO A 184 2.99 -8.64 8.74
N PRO A 185 3.70 -9.68 9.26
CA PRO A 185 3.92 -10.93 8.55
C PRO A 185 2.64 -11.31 7.84
N ALA A 186 2.71 -11.53 6.51
CA ALA A 186 1.55 -11.68 5.65
C ALA A 186 0.43 -12.44 6.39
N MET A 187 -0.57 -11.69 6.84
CA MET A 187 -1.41 -12.19 7.92
C MET A 187 -2.43 -13.14 7.31
N SER A 188 -2.32 -14.41 7.69
CA SER A 188 -3.43 -15.35 7.58
C SER A 188 -4.68 -14.73 8.21
N VAL A 189 -5.83 -15.09 7.66
CA VAL A 189 -7.10 -14.83 8.35
C VAL A 189 -7.09 -15.53 9.72
N PRO A 190 -7.80 -14.99 10.73
CA PRO A 190 -7.98 -15.64 12.03
C PRO A 190 -8.48 -17.08 11.90
N SER A 191 -8.22 -17.94 12.88
CA SER A 191 -8.64 -19.35 12.82
C SER A 191 -10.15 -19.54 12.73
N ASP A 192 -10.90 -18.63 13.34
CA ASP A 192 -12.37 -18.58 13.35
C ASP A 192 -12.98 -17.87 12.13
N PHE A 193 -12.16 -17.18 11.32
CA PHE A 193 -12.59 -16.60 10.06
C PHE A 193 -13.05 -17.70 9.09
N ASN A 194 -14.21 -17.49 8.47
CA ASN A 194 -14.83 -18.44 7.57
C ASN A 194 -15.70 -17.71 6.53
N VAL A 195 -16.18 -18.42 5.51
CA VAL A 195 -16.89 -17.76 4.40
C VAL A 195 -18.30 -17.29 4.78
N LEU A 196 -18.85 -17.71 5.93
CA LEU A 196 -20.17 -17.25 6.44
C LEU A 196 -20.13 -15.82 7.00
N ASP A 197 -18.97 -15.37 7.49
CA ASP A 197 -18.74 -13.98 7.88
C ASP A 197 -17.33 -13.58 7.44
N ILE A 198 -17.27 -12.78 6.36
CA ILE A 198 -16.02 -12.30 5.79
C ILE A 198 -15.71 -10.86 6.21
N SER A 199 -16.36 -10.38 7.27
CA SER A 199 -16.15 -9.03 7.78
C SER A 199 -14.70 -8.83 8.21
N GLY A 200 -14.14 -7.67 7.88
CA GLY A 200 -12.76 -7.36 8.19
C GLY A 200 -12.15 -6.33 7.28
N LYS A 201 -10.87 -6.04 7.55
CA LYS A 201 -10.04 -5.22 6.66
C LYS A 201 -8.99 -6.08 6.01
N PHE A 202 -8.78 -5.86 4.73
CA PHE A 202 -7.95 -6.71 3.89
C PHE A 202 -7.09 -5.87 2.98
N LEU A 203 -5.78 -6.10 2.95
CA LEU A 203 -4.91 -5.50 1.94
C LEU A 203 -4.68 -6.50 0.82
N MET A 204 -4.92 -6.11 -0.43
CA MET A 204 -4.60 -6.93 -1.59
C MET A 204 -3.09 -7.21 -1.65
N ASN A 205 -2.73 -8.48 -1.67
CA ASN A 205 -1.36 -8.94 -1.83
C ASN A 205 -1.03 -9.04 -3.31
N LYS A 206 -0.38 -8.01 -3.86
CA LYS A 206 -0.03 -7.94 -5.28
C LYS A 206 0.92 -9.06 -5.74
N THR A 207 1.76 -9.57 -4.83
CA THR A 207 2.74 -10.60 -5.15
C THR A 207 2.08 -11.97 -5.34
N LEU A 208 1.06 -12.27 -4.55
CA LEU A 208 0.31 -13.53 -4.64
C LEU A 208 -0.91 -13.43 -5.56
N SER A 209 -1.34 -12.22 -5.90
CA SER A 209 -2.38 -11.98 -6.90
C SER A 209 -1.83 -12.12 -8.32
N ASP A 210 -2.71 -12.41 -9.27
CA ASP A 210 -2.35 -12.58 -10.66
C ASP A 210 -1.98 -11.25 -11.34
N GLN A 211 -0.93 -11.27 -12.16
CA GLN A 211 -0.45 -10.09 -12.88
C GLN A 211 -1.39 -9.64 -14.00
N ARG A 212 -2.28 -10.53 -14.48
CA ARG A 212 -3.27 -10.25 -15.54
C ARG A 212 -4.40 -9.34 -15.08
N THR A 213 -4.42 -8.93 -13.81
CA THR A 213 -5.38 -7.97 -13.26
C THR A 213 -5.38 -6.62 -14.00
N ASP A 214 -4.21 -6.11 -14.43
CA ASP A 214 -4.15 -4.90 -15.27
C ASP A 214 -4.80 -5.10 -16.64
N THR A 215 -4.60 -6.27 -17.25
CA THR A 215 -5.24 -6.64 -18.52
C THR A 215 -6.76 -6.70 -18.39
N ILE A 216 -7.27 -7.27 -17.30
CA ILE A 216 -8.71 -7.28 -17.01
C ILE A 216 -9.24 -5.85 -16.91
N LEU A 217 -8.59 -4.98 -16.11
CA LEU A 217 -8.99 -3.57 -15.99
C LEU A 217 -8.97 -2.85 -17.36
N GLN A 218 -7.97 -3.13 -18.19
CA GLN A 218 -7.89 -2.57 -19.54
C GLN A 218 -9.08 -2.99 -20.40
N LEU A 219 -9.42 -4.28 -20.41
CA LEU A 219 -10.52 -4.84 -21.20
C LEU A 219 -11.89 -4.38 -20.69
N GLN A 220 -12.01 -4.07 -19.39
CA GLN A 220 -13.19 -3.42 -18.81
C GLN A 220 -13.36 -1.95 -19.22
N GLY A 221 -12.37 -1.36 -19.91
CA GLY A 221 -12.43 0.03 -20.36
C GLY A 221 -11.79 1.04 -19.39
N VAL A 222 -11.12 0.58 -18.34
CA VAL A 222 -10.45 1.47 -17.38
C VAL A 222 -9.28 2.17 -18.07
N GLY A 223 -9.30 3.52 -18.11
CA GLY A 223 -8.26 4.31 -18.76
C GLY A 223 -6.85 4.13 -18.16
N TRP A 224 -5.81 4.31 -18.99
CA TRP A 224 -4.40 4.03 -18.65
C TRP A 224 -3.92 4.74 -17.37
N LEU A 225 -4.32 6.00 -17.15
CA LEU A 225 -3.93 6.76 -15.94
C LEU A 225 -4.49 6.12 -14.66
N LYS A 226 -5.77 5.70 -14.66
CA LYS A 226 -6.40 5.03 -13.52
C LYS A 226 -5.72 3.68 -13.26
N ARG A 227 -5.48 2.90 -14.31
CA ARG A 227 -4.75 1.62 -14.20
C ARG A 227 -3.34 1.78 -13.65
N LYS A 228 -2.62 2.80 -14.09
CA LYS A 228 -1.29 3.11 -13.57
C LYS A 228 -1.34 3.41 -12.07
N ALA A 229 -2.30 4.22 -11.62
CA ALA A 229 -2.52 4.52 -10.21
C ALA A 229 -2.84 3.27 -9.39
N ILE A 230 -3.69 2.37 -9.89
CA ILE A 230 -4.00 1.06 -9.26
C ILE A 230 -2.76 0.16 -9.25
N SER A 231 -1.96 0.13 -10.30
CA SER A 231 -0.73 -0.68 -10.34
C SER A 231 0.30 -0.20 -9.31
N ILE A 232 0.29 1.10 -8.98
CA ILE A 232 1.17 1.72 -8.00
C ILE A 232 0.66 1.51 -6.57
N GLY A 233 -0.63 1.75 -6.30
CA GLY A 233 -1.22 1.64 -4.96
C GLY A 233 -1.78 0.25 -4.65
N SER A 234 -1.65 -0.25 -3.42
CA SER A 234 -2.37 -1.45 -2.99
C SER A 234 -3.83 -1.12 -2.66
N VAL A 235 -4.74 -2.02 -3.03
CA VAL A 235 -6.18 -1.94 -2.74
C VAL A 235 -6.44 -2.49 -1.35
N THR A 236 -7.11 -1.72 -0.50
CA THR A 236 -7.62 -2.17 0.79
C THR A 236 -9.13 -2.36 0.69
N LEU A 237 -9.65 -3.50 1.13
CA LEU A 237 -11.07 -3.74 1.31
C LEU A 237 -11.44 -3.56 2.78
N ALA A 238 -12.48 -2.79 3.08
CA ALA A 238 -13.20 -2.87 4.32
C ALA A 238 -14.54 -3.56 4.04
N ILE A 239 -14.71 -4.77 4.59
CA ILE A 239 -15.85 -5.64 4.31
C ILE A 239 -16.75 -5.68 5.54
N LYS A 240 -18.05 -5.52 5.33
CA LYS A 240 -19.10 -5.79 6.30
C LYS A 240 -20.03 -6.85 5.72
N HIS A 241 -20.09 -8.01 6.39
CA HIS A 241 -20.98 -9.11 6.04
C HIS A 241 -22.03 -9.27 7.14
N TYR A 242 -23.31 -9.21 6.77
CA TYR A 242 -24.41 -9.30 7.73
C TYR A 242 -25.64 -9.93 7.10
N LYS A 243 -26.59 -10.32 7.95
CA LYS A 243 -27.94 -10.70 7.54
C LYS A 243 -28.91 -9.60 7.93
N ASP A 244 -29.88 -9.31 7.06
CA ASP A 244 -30.97 -8.40 7.39
C ASP A 244 -32.06 -9.09 8.24
N ALA A 245 -33.16 -8.37 8.50
CA ALA A 245 -34.28 -8.87 9.30
C ALA A 245 -34.97 -10.11 8.66
N ASP A 246 -34.87 -10.26 7.34
CA ASP A 246 -35.41 -11.38 6.58
C ASP A 246 -34.39 -12.53 6.41
N SER A 247 -33.26 -12.44 7.12
CA SER A 247 -32.13 -13.38 7.05
C SER A 247 -31.43 -13.45 5.68
N VAL A 248 -31.60 -12.44 4.83
CA VAL A 248 -30.89 -12.32 3.55
C VAL A 248 -29.47 -11.83 3.82
N GLU A 249 -28.47 -12.49 3.23
CA GLU A 249 -27.05 -12.12 3.36
C GLU A 249 -26.71 -10.89 2.50
N HIS A 250 -26.01 -9.94 3.11
CA HIS A 250 -25.52 -8.71 2.50
C HIS A 250 -24.02 -8.56 2.74
N ILE A 251 -23.32 -8.10 1.71
CA ILE A 251 -21.88 -7.83 1.77
C ILE A 251 -21.64 -6.43 1.21
N ASP A 252 -21.19 -5.54 2.09
CA ASP A 252 -20.78 -4.18 1.75
C ASP A 252 -19.26 -4.12 1.75
N ILE A 253 -18.66 -3.65 0.66
CA ILE A 253 -17.21 -3.55 0.50
C ILE A 253 -16.86 -2.13 0.11
N GLU A 254 -16.11 -1.45 0.97
CA GLU A 254 -15.46 -0.17 0.64
C GLU A 254 -14.03 -0.44 0.20
N GLN A 255 -13.70 -0.06 -1.04
CA GLN A 255 -12.33 -0.13 -1.53
C GLN A 255 -11.63 1.20 -1.34
N THR A 256 -10.38 1.16 -0.88
CA THR A 256 -9.51 2.33 -0.80
C THR A 256 -8.15 2.01 -1.40
N LEU A 257 -7.62 2.94 -2.19
CA LEU A 257 -6.25 2.86 -2.70
C LEU A 257 -5.28 3.44 -1.67
N THR A 258 -4.03 2.99 -1.75
CA THR A 258 -2.94 3.51 -0.91
C THR A 258 -2.88 5.03 -0.94
N GLY A 259 -2.71 5.65 0.23
CA GLY A 259 -2.82 7.09 0.40
C GLY A 259 -4.24 7.58 0.74
N GLY A 260 -5.19 6.68 0.99
CA GLY A 260 -6.55 7.02 1.42
C GLY A 260 -7.44 7.51 0.29
N ILE A 261 -7.05 7.28 -0.96
CA ILE A 261 -7.85 7.66 -2.14
C ILE A 261 -9.07 6.74 -2.20
N PRO A 262 -10.30 7.27 -2.17
CA PRO A 262 -11.50 6.46 -2.30
C PRO A 262 -11.47 5.65 -3.60
N GLY A 263 -11.73 4.36 -3.48
CA GLY A 263 -11.90 3.43 -4.60
C GLY A 263 -13.37 3.27 -4.97
N THR A 264 -13.75 2.06 -5.33
CA THR A 264 -15.14 1.67 -5.60
C THR A 264 -15.84 1.18 -4.34
N THR A 265 -17.17 1.19 -4.36
CA THR A 265 -17.99 0.56 -3.32
C THR A 265 -18.79 -0.57 -3.96
N GLU A 266 -18.73 -1.76 -3.39
CA GLU A 266 -19.55 -2.89 -3.82
C GLU A 266 -20.63 -3.17 -2.77
N ILE A 267 -21.90 -3.15 -3.17
CA ILE A 267 -23.04 -3.50 -2.32
C ILE A 267 -23.70 -4.75 -2.90
N ARG A 268 -23.57 -5.88 -2.21
CA ARG A 268 -24.04 -7.19 -2.70
C ARG A 268 -25.13 -7.74 -1.80
N THR A 269 -26.19 -8.27 -2.41
CA THR A 269 -27.23 -9.05 -1.74
C THR A 269 -27.21 -10.46 -2.32
N LEU A 270 -27.06 -11.48 -1.48
CA LEU A 270 -26.86 -12.87 -1.90
C LEU A 270 -28.19 -13.60 -2.18
N TRP A 271 -28.95 -13.09 -3.14
CA TRP A 271 -30.28 -13.57 -3.52
C TRP A 271 -30.42 -14.01 -4.98
N TRP A 272 -29.33 -13.93 -5.74
CA TRP A 272 -29.25 -14.23 -7.18
C TRP A 272 -30.18 -13.44 -8.12
N LYS A 273 -30.59 -12.22 -7.74
CA LYS A 273 -31.34 -11.30 -8.63
C LYS A 273 -30.42 -10.25 -9.22
N GLU A 274 -30.67 -9.92 -10.48
CA GLU A 274 -29.94 -8.88 -11.21
C GLU A 274 -30.22 -7.50 -10.65
N ARG A 275 -29.18 -6.69 -10.61
CA ARG A 275 -29.22 -5.31 -10.16
C ARG A 275 -28.31 -4.47 -11.04
N GLU A 276 -28.87 -3.41 -11.58
CA GLU A 276 -28.10 -2.36 -12.24
C GLU A 276 -27.31 -1.56 -11.21
N SER A 277 -26.08 -1.21 -11.55
CA SER A 277 -25.23 -0.31 -10.78
C SER A 277 -24.41 0.54 -11.73
N GLU A 278 -24.14 1.79 -11.34
CA GLU A 278 -23.16 2.64 -12.01
C GLU A 278 -21.94 2.75 -11.11
N ASP A 279 -20.81 2.31 -11.62
CA ASP A 279 -19.52 2.37 -10.93
C ASP A 279 -18.61 3.37 -11.65
N HIS A 280 -17.91 4.24 -10.90
CA HIS A 280 -17.07 5.28 -11.50
C HIS A 280 -15.80 4.73 -12.20
N LEU A 281 -15.45 3.47 -11.93
CA LEU A 281 -14.34 2.76 -12.54
C LEU A 281 -14.81 1.92 -13.73
N PHE A 282 -15.95 1.24 -13.60
CA PHE A 282 -16.45 0.26 -14.59
C PHE A 282 -17.64 0.71 -15.44
N GLY A 283 -18.23 1.88 -15.15
CA GLY A 283 -19.42 2.38 -15.82
C GLY A 283 -20.70 1.64 -15.39
N HIS A 284 -21.67 1.55 -16.30
CA HIS A 284 -22.92 0.83 -16.07
C HIS A 284 -22.71 -0.68 -16.15
N VAL A 285 -23.09 -1.38 -15.08
CA VAL A 285 -22.95 -2.84 -14.94
C VAL A 285 -24.24 -3.46 -14.41
N ILE A 286 -24.43 -4.74 -14.69
CA ILE A 286 -25.51 -5.57 -14.15
C ILE A 286 -24.84 -6.67 -13.32
N GLY A 287 -25.20 -6.75 -12.04
CA GLY A 287 -24.62 -7.70 -11.10
C GLY A 287 -25.64 -8.57 -10.41
N LYS A 288 -25.26 -9.81 -10.08
CA LYS A 288 -25.99 -10.71 -9.17
C LYS A 288 -25.01 -11.53 -8.34
N SER A 289 -25.42 -11.88 -7.12
CA SER A 289 -24.57 -12.63 -6.19
C SER A 289 -25.38 -13.67 -5.41
N ARG A 290 -24.75 -14.78 -5.02
CA ARG A 290 -25.40 -15.87 -4.25
C ARG A 290 -24.38 -16.70 -3.46
N ARG A 291 -24.89 -17.53 -2.55
CA ARG A 291 -24.21 -18.74 -2.10
C ARG A 291 -24.30 -19.83 -3.15
N VAL A 292 -23.22 -20.61 -3.32
CA VAL A 292 -23.19 -21.72 -4.29
C VAL A 292 -22.22 -22.82 -3.84
N LYS A 293 -22.54 -24.09 -4.11
CA LYS A 293 -21.58 -25.18 -3.95
C LYS A 293 -20.61 -25.24 -5.14
N ALA A 294 -19.40 -25.73 -4.91
CA ALA A 294 -18.39 -25.83 -5.98
C ALA A 294 -18.89 -26.68 -7.18
N GLU A 295 -19.58 -27.78 -6.91
CA GLU A 295 -20.16 -28.68 -7.91
C GLU A 295 -21.29 -28.08 -8.76
N GLU A 296 -21.89 -26.96 -8.34
CA GLU A 296 -22.94 -26.24 -9.08
C GLU A 296 -22.36 -25.17 -10.03
N LEU A 297 -21.03 -25.01 -10.09
CA LEU A 297 -20.36 -24.05 -10.97
C LEU A 297 -19.92 -24.73 -12.27
N ASP A 298 -20.20 -24.12 -13.41
CA ASP A 298 -19.84 -24.67 -14.72
C ASP A 298 -18.37 -24.43 -15.12
N VAL A 299 -17.64 -23.62 -14.34
CA VAL A 299 -16.26 -23.22 -14.63
C VAL A 299 -15.32 -23.90 -13.63
N PRO A 300 -14.48 -24.87 -14.06
CA PRO A 300 -13.59 -25.61 -13.16
C PRO A 300 -12.68 -24.73 -12.30
N PHE A 301 -12.16 -23.63 -12.87
CA PHE A 301 -11.32 -22.67 -12.14
C PHE A 301 -12.01 -22.00 -10.94
N LEU A 302 -13.33 -21.87 -10.98
CA LEU A 302 -14.11 -21.27 -9.88
C LEU A 302 -14.41 -22.28 -8.75
N GLN A 303 -14.21 -23.58 -9.00
CA GLN A 303 -14.51 -24.67 -8.06
C GLN A 303 -13.39 -24.95 -7.07
N ALA A 304 -12.15 -24.54 -7.37
CA ALA A 304 -10.97 -24.97 -6.63
C ALA A 304 -9.75 -24.07 -6.90
N PRO A 305 -8.70 -24.15 -6.07
CA PRO A 305 -8.66 -24.85 -4.78
C PRO A 305 -9.37 -24.03 -3.70
N TRP A 306 -10.15 -24.68 -2.83
CA TRP A 306 -10.74 -24.04 -1.66
C TRP A 306 -10.50 -24.92 -0.44
N THR A 307 -10.38 -24.30 0.72
CA THR A 307 -10.35 -25.01 2.01
C THR A 307 -11.63 -25.80 2.24
N GLU A 308 -11.54 -26.87 3.02
CA GLU A 308 -12.65 -27.79 3.23
C GLU A 308 -13.87 -27.11 3.89
N ASP A 309 -13.63 -26.22 4.86
CA ASP A 309 -14.69 -25.42 5.49
C ASP A 309 -15.38 -24.49 4.48
N THR A 310 -14.63 -23.86 3.57
CA THR A 310 -15.20 -23.07 2.47
C THR A 310 -16.10 -23.92 1.57
N LEU A 311 -15.66 -25.13 1.20
CA LEU A 311 -16.44 -26.05 0.37
C LEU A 311 -17.72 -26.52 1.06
N GLN A 312 -17.64 -26.85 2.35
CA GLN A 312 -18.78 -27.29 3.15
C GLN A 312 -19.82 -26.18 3.36
N GLN A 313 -19.36 -24.94 3.60
CA GLN A 313 -20.22 -23.78 3.88
C GLN A 313 -20.79 -23.13 2.61
N GLY A 314 -20.19 -23.38 1.46
CA GLY A 314 -20.59 -22.80 0.18
C GLY A 314 -19.89 -21.48 -0.13
N LEU A 315 -19.44 -21.37 -1.38
CA LEU A 315 -18.74 -20.21 -1.93
C LEU A 315 -19.69 -19.02 -2.07
N ILE A 316 -19.12 -17.81 -2.06
CA ILE A 316 -19.83 -16.61 -2.50
C ILE A 316 -19.54 -16.45 -3.99
N GLN A 317 -20.58 -16.52 -4.83
CA GLN A 317 -20.47 -16.21 -6.25
C GLN A 317 -20.90 -14.77 -6.51
N SER A 318 -20.08 -14.04 -7.27
CA SER A 318 -20.43 -12.73 -7.80
C SER A 318 -20.30 -12.75 -9.32
N TYR A 319 -21.42 -12.58 -10.01
CA TYR A 319 -21.46 -12.47 -11.46
C TYR A 319 -21.78 -11.03 -11.84
N VAL A 320 -20.88 -10.40 -12.60
CA VAL A 320 -21.04 -9.02 -13.07
C VAL A 320 -20.77 -8.97 -14.56
N GLU A 321 -21.63 -8.30 -15.30
CA GLU A 321 -21.42 -7.99 -16.71
C GLU A 321 -21.63 -6.50 -16.97
N SER A 322 -21.00 -5.99 -18.01
CA SER A 322 -21.28 -4.63 -18.50
C SER A 322 -22.71 -4.53 -19.01
N ASP A 323 -23.40 -3.43 -18.71
CA ASP A 323 -24.61 -3.05 -19.43
C ASP A 323 -24.19 -2.54 -20.81
N THR A 324 -24.06 -3.44 -21.79
CA THR A 324 -23.54 -3.11 -23.12
C THR A 324 -24.31 -1.96 -23.81
N PRO A 325 -25.66 -1.93 -23.78
CA PRO A 325 -26.42 -0.80 -24.32
C PRO A 325 -26.04 0.55 -23.72
N LYS A 326 -25.73 0.63 -22.42
CA LYS A 326 -25.37 1.90 -21.75
C LYS A 326 -23.87 2.21 -21.79
N SER A 327 -23.02 1.19 -21.73
CA SER A 327 -21.57 1.36 -21.59
C SER A 327 -20.81 1.34 -22.93
N GLY A 328 -21.40 0.77 -23.99
CA GLY A 328 -20.72 0.57 -25.27
C GLY A 328 -19.55 -0.43 -25.23
N ASN A 329 -19.35 -1.11 -24.10
CA ASN A 329 -18.34 -2.15 -23.91
C ASN A 329 -19.04 -3.45 -23.51
N THR A 330 -18.43 -4.61 -23.80
CA THR A 330 -19.00 -5.92 -23.45
C THR A 330 -17.97 -6.74 -22.70
N TRP A 331 -18.25 -7.09 -21.45
CA TRP A 331 -17.39 -8.00 -20.69
C TRP A 331 -18.19 -8.66 -19.57
N ILE A 332 -17.71 -9.81 -19.11
CA ILE A 332 -18.28 -10.57 -17.99
C ILE A 332 -17.15 -10.89 -17.00
N ALA A 333 -17.43 -10.74 -15.71
CA ALA A 333 -16.59 -11.19 -14.61
C ALA A 333 -17.42 -12.10 -13.70
N ASN A 334 -17.17 -13.41 -13.78
CA ASN A 334 -17.73 -14.41 -12.89
C ASN A 334 -16.70 -14.76 -11.82
N GLN A 335 -17.04 -14.51 -10.56
CA GLN A 335 -16.12 -14.66 -9.45
C GLN A 335 -16.63 -15.61 -8.40
N THR A 336 -15.71 -16.32 -7.75
CA THR A 336 -15.98 -17.05 -6.50
C THR A 336 -15.02 -16.61 -5.42
N TRP A 337 -15.55 -16.42 -4.21
CA TRP A 337 -14.80 -15.96 -3.06
C TRP A 337 -14.79 -17.02 -1.97
N GLY A 338 -13.65 -17.19 -1.31
CA GLY A 338 -13.45 -18.23 -0.32
C GLY A 338 -12.09 -18.11 0.36
N ILE A 339 -11.71 -19.16 1.06
CA ILE A 339 -10.41 -19.25 1.73
C ILE A 339 -9.56 -20.31 1.05
N GLU A 340 -8.32 -19.95 0.68
CA GLU A 340 -7.29 -20.87 0.19
C GLU A 340 -6.15 -21.00 1.21
N GLU A 341 -5.47 -22.15 1.21
CA GLU A 341 -4.16 -22.28 1.83
C GLU A 341 -3.06 -21.93 0.81
N ILE A 342 -2.33 -20.84 1.06
CA ILE A 342 -1.24 -20.38 0.20
C ILE A 342 0.01 -20.25 1.04
N GLY A 343 1.00 -21.11 0.77
CA GLY A 343 2.25 -21.14 1.53
C GLY A 343 2.06 -21.56 3.00
N GLY A 344 1.05 -22.39 3.29
CA GLY A 344 0.71 -22.83 4.64
C GLY A 344 -0.15 -21.87 5.45
N GLU A 345 -0.56 -20.74 4.86
CA GLU A 345 -1.38 -19.70 5.50
C GLU A 345 -2.79 -19.67 4.89
N ARG A 346 -3.83 -19.54 5.71
CA ARG A 346 -5.22 -19.37 5.23
C ARG A 346 -5.43 -17.93 4.78
N ARG A 347 -5.89 -17.73 3.54
CA ARG A 347 -6.08 -16.38 2.97
C ARG A 347 -7.44 -16.22 2.35
N TYR A 348 -8.00 -15.02 2.49
CA TYR A 348 -9.18 -14.63 1.72
C TYR A 348 -8.78 -14.42 0.26
N VAL A 349 -9.45 -15.12 -0.66
CA VAL A 349 -9.13 -15.14 -2.09
C VAL A 349 -10.40 -14.95 -2.92
N ARG A 350 -10.24 -14.27 -4.06
CA ARG A 350 -11.26 -14.21 -5.12
C ARG A 350 -10.69 -14.81 -6.40
N HIS A 351 -11.36 -15.81 -6.96
CA HIS A 351 -11.13 -16.27 -8.31
C HIS A 351 -11.98 -15.47 -9.27
N VAL A 352 -11.40 -15.07 -10.39
CA VAL A 352 -12.04 -14.28 -11.44
C VAL A 352 -11.92 -15.02 -12.75
N LYS A 353 -13.05 -15.48 -13.29
CA LYS A 353 -13.20 -15.89 -14.69
C LYS A 353 -13.74 -14.70 -15.46
N PHE A 354 -12.91 -14.13 -16.32
CA PHE A 354 -13.21 -12.92 -17.08
C PHE A 354 -13.35 -13.23 -18.57
N THR A 355 -14.42 -12.73 -19.18
CA THR A 355 -14.64 -12.74 -20.62
C THR A 355 -14.62 -11.31 -21.15
N GLY A 356 -13.69 -11.00 -22.04
CA GLY A 356 -13.50 -9.66 -22.59
C GLY A 356 -14.34 -9.34 -23.84
N PRO A 357 -14.23 -8.11 -24.38
CA PRO A 357 -15.04 -7.63 -25.51
C PRO A 357 -14.84 -8.39 -26.82
N LYS A 358 -13.73 -9.10 -26.96
CA LYS A 358 -13.42 -9.93 -28.12
C LYS A 358 -13.37 -11.41 -27.74
N ALA A 359 -14.12 -11.79 -26.71
CA ALA A 359 -14.13 -13.13 -26.13
C ALA A 359 -12.77 -13.57 -25.56
N GLU A 360 -11.94 -12.62 -25.11
CA GLU A 360 -10.75 -12.95 -24.33
C GLU A 360 -11.15 -13.72 -23.08
N ASP A 361 -10.55 -14.88 -22.83
CA ASP A 361 -10.83 -15.70 -21.67
C ASP A 361 -9.65 -15.66 -20.69
N ILE A 362 -9.86 -15.05 -19.52
CA ILE A 362 -8.81 -14.82 -18.53
C ILE A 362 -9.26 -15.36 -17.17
N GLU A 363 -8.43 -16.23 -16.60
CA GLU A 363 -8.56 -16.70 -15.22
C GLU A 363 -7.51 -16.00 -14.35
N ALA A 364 -7.93 -15.34 -13.28
CA ALA A 364 -7.05 -14.60 -12.39
C ALA A 364 -7.44 -14.81 -10.93
N LYS A 365 -6.45 -14.76 -10.04
CA LYS A 365 -6.65 -14.78 -8.59
C LYS A 365 -6.35 -13.43 -7.96
N LEU A 366 -7.15 -13.02 -7.00
CA LEU A 366 -6.89 -11.89 -6.11
C LEU A 366 -6.73 -12.43 -4.69
N VAL A 367 -5.57 -12.22 -4.09
CA VAL A 367 -5.23 -12.73 -2.75
C VAL A 367 -5.15 -11.55 -1.79
N TYR A 368 -5.70 -11.71 -0.59
CA TYR A 368 -5.80 -10.64 0.38
C TYR A 368 -5.19 -11.03 1.74
N ASP A 369 -4.37 -10.13 2.28
CA ASP A 369 -3.82 -10.21 3.64
C ASP A 369 -4.81 -9.61 4.64
N TYR A 370 -5.17 -10.35 5.69
CA TYR A 370 -6.03 -9.83 6.76
C TYR A 370 -5.34 -8.68 7.51
N ARG A 371 -6.12 -7.71 8.00
CA ARG A 371 -5.61 -6.60 8.82
C ARG A 371 -6.34 -6.63 10.16
N SER A 372 -5.69 -7.20 11.17
CA SER A 372 -6.21 -7.20 12.55
C SER A 372 -6.50 -5.77 12.98
N PHE A 373 -7.74 -5.52 13.39
CA PHE A 373 -8.04 -4.35 14.20
C PHE A 373 -7.33 -4.54 15.54
N TYR A 374 -6.39 -3.66 15.90
CA TYR A 374 -6.10 -3.47 17.31
C TYR A 374 -7.29 -2.68 17.86
N SER A 375 -8.27 -3.36 18.46
CA SER A 375 -9.19 -2.67 19.37
C SER A 375 -8.35 -2.19 20.55
N SER A 376 -8.17 -0.88 20.67
CA SER A 376 -7.86 -0.34 21.98
C SER A 376 -9.09 -0.60 22.84
N ASN A 377 -9.05 -1.67 23.65
CA ASN A 377 -9.91 -1.80 24.80
C ASN A 377 -9.60 -0.61 25.70
N TYR A 378 -10.38 0.46 25.54
CA TYR A 378 -10.49 1.52 26.54
C TYR A 378 -11.84 1.35 27.21
N ASP A 379 -11.73 1.29 28.53
CA ASP A 379 -12.69 0.90 29.54
C ASP A 379 -14.06 1.58 29.42
N GLU A 380 -15.09 0.82 29.75
CA GLU A 380 -16.48 1.24 29.91
C GLU A 380 -16.62 2.15 31.14
N SER A 381 -16.40 3.45 30.97
CA SER A 381 -16.97 4.41 31.92
C SER A 381 -17.09 5.79 31.28
N TYR A 382 -18.16 6.01 30.50
CA TYR A 382 -18.84 7.32 30.36
C TYR A 382 -20.08 7.12 29.47
N SER A 383 -21.14 6.58 30.06
CA SER A 383 -22.49 6.72 29.52
C SER A 383 -23.02 8.11 29.83
N PHE A 384 -23.33 8.91 28.80
CA PHE A 384 -24.56 9.70 28.62
C PHE A 384 -24.34 10.79 27.56
N LEU A 385 -24.68 10.48 26.31
CA LEU A 385 -25.76 11.12 25.54
C LEU A 385 -25.64 10.66 24.08
N ASN A 386 -26.59 9.79 23.71
CA ASN A 386 -26.86 9.41 22.33
C ASN A 386 -27.41 10.61 21.56
N SER A 387 -26.69 11.03 20.52
CA SER A 387 -27.30 11.46 19.27
C SER A 387 -26.36 11.09 18.13
N ASN A 388 -26.74 10.04 17.41
CA ASN A 388 -26.10 9.58 16.19
C ASN A 388 -26.05 10.69 15.13
N SER A 389 -24.87 11.27 14.92
CA SER A 389 -24.38 11.73 13.62
C SER A 389 -22.87 12.01 13.72
N TRP A 390 -22.03 11.06 13.32
CA TRP A 390 -20.66 11.40 12.96
C TRP A 390 -20.61 11.57 11.45
N SER A 391 -21.10 12.72 11.00
CA SER A 391 -20.85 13.24 9.68
C SER A 391 -19.37 13.63 9.63
N PHE A 392 -18.52 12.85 8.95
CA PHE A 392 -17.21 13.37 8.58
C PHE A 392 -17.40 14.38 7.45
N ILE A 393 -17.34 15.66 7.83
CA ILE A 393 -17.32 16.79 6.92
C ILE A 393 -16.06 16.67 6.05
N THR A 394 -16.27 16.33 4.79
CA THR A 394 -15.30 16.51 3.71
C THR A 394 -15.20 18.01 3.42
N VAL A 395 -14.08 18.65 3.75
CA VAL A 395 -13.75 19.98 3.24
C VAL A 395 -12.76 19.83 2.10
N TYR A 396 -13.25 20.09 0.88
CA TYR A 396 -12.42 20.40 -0.28
C TYR A 396 -11.95 21.85 -0.18
N LEU A 397 -10.69 22.11 -0.54
CA LEU A 397 -10.30 23.40 -1.13
C LEU A 397 -9.11 23.23 -2.07
N LEU A 398 -9.36 23.63 -3.32
CA LEU A 398 -8.46 23.57 -4.46
C LEU A 398 -8.54 24.95 -5.12
N SER A 399 -7.49 25.78 -4.98
CA SER A 399 -7.10 26.86 -5.92
C SER A 399 -5.80 27.52 -5.40
N ILE A 400 -4.63 27.35 -6.05
CA ILE A 400 -4.03 28.17 -7.13
C ILE A 400 -3.18 29.36 -6.60
N LEU A 401 -1.87 29.34 -6.97
CA LEU A 401 -0.85 30.42 -7.18
C LEU A 401 -0.73 31.53 -6.12
N THR A 402 0.46 31.94 -5.66
CA THR A 402 1.50 32.64 -6.44
C THR A 402 2.88 32.58 -5.76
N TYR A 403 3.92 32.71 -6.60
CA TYR A 403 5.29 33.12 -6.26
C TYR A 403 5.32 34.32 -5.31
N THR A 404 6.24 34.27 -4.35
CA THR A 404 7.33 35.25 -4.13
C THR A 404 8.44 34.57 -3.35
#